data_AF-A0A0G1WM00-F1
#
_entry.id   AF-A0A0G1WM00-F1
#
_cell.length_a   1.000
_cell.length_b   1.000
_cell.length_c   1.000
_cell.angle_alpha   90.00
_cell.angle_beta   90.00
_cell.angle_gamma   90.00
#
_symmetry.space_group_name_H-M   'P 1'
#
loop_
_entity.id
_entity.type
_entity.pdbx_description
1 polymer ?
#
loop_
_entity_poly.entity_id
_entity_poly.type
_entity_poly.pdbx_seq_one_letter_code
_entity_poly.pdbx_strand_id
1 'polypeptide(L)' 'MKMVYVDTNVILRYLTNDVASLALRAKRWFQKAEEGSCKALVLHITLVEVIFLLEHWYEQDKRTSVEQLLLF' A
#
# COMPACT_ATOMS: atom_id res chain seq x y z
N MET A 1 -4.95 -14.15 15.86
CA MET A 1 -4.60 -12.94 15.08
C MET A 1 -5.12 -13.11 13.66
N LYS A 2 -5.90 -12.16 13.13
CA LYS A 2 -6.53 -12.29 11.80
C LYS A 2 -5.52 -11.99 10.70
N MET A 3 -5.41 -12.88 9.72
CA MET A 3 -4.63 -12.66 8.50
C MET A 3 -5.51 -12.02 7.43
N VAL A 4 -5.01 -10.97 6.78
CA VAL A 4 -5.78 -10.23 5.79
C VAL A 4 -4.89 -10.00 4.57
N TYR A 5 -5.35 -10.46 3.41
CA TYR A 5 -4.71 -10.11 2.15
C TYR A 5 -4.99 -8.65 1.80
N VAL A 6 -3.93 -7.92 1.48
CA VAL A 6 -4.00 -6.51 1.13
C VAL A 6 -4.11 -6.38 -0.39
N ASP A 7 -5.11 -5.62 -0.83
CA ASP A 7 -5.29 -5.29 -2.24
C ASP A 7 -4.39 -4.12 -2.65
N THR A 8 -4.03 -4.07 -3.93
CA THR A 8 -3.20 -3.03 -4.56
C THR A 8 -3.73 -1.63 -4.24
N ASN A 9 -5.05 -1.44 -4.34
CA ASN A 9 -5.64 -0.12 -4.10
C ASN A 9 -5.42 0.34 -2.66
N VAL A 10 -5.44 -0.55 -1.67
CA VAL A 10 -5.23 -0.13 -0.27
C VAL A 10 -3.82 0.43 -0.08
N ILE A 11 -2.83 -0.19 -0.73
CA ILE A 11 -1.43 0.27 -0.69
C ILE A 11 -1.28 1.60 -1.43
N LEU A 12 -1.83 1.72 -2.64
CA LEU A 12 -1.76 2.97 -3.42
C LEU A 12 -2.37 4.16 -2.70
N ARG A 13 -3.54 3.96 -2.07
CA ARG A 13 -4.22 5.00 -1.27
C ARG A 13 -3.35 5.47 -0.10
N TYR A 14 -2.61 4.55 0.51
CA TYR A 14 -1.70 4.86 1.60
C TYR A 14 -0.48 5.64 1.14
N LEU A 15 0.14 5.23 0.02
CA LEU A 15 1.37 5.83 -0.49
C LEU A 15 1.16 7.20 -1.18
N THR A 16 0.07 7.34 -1.95
CA THR A 16 -0.13 8.50 -2.85
C THR A 16 -1.05 9.57 -2.27
N ASN A 17 -1.84 9.24 -1.24
CA ASN A 17 -2.85 10.11 -0.65
C ASN A 17 -3.88 10.66 -1.68
N ASP A 18 -4.13 9.94 -2.78
CA ASP A 18 -4.93 10.44 -3.91
C ASP A 18 -6.38 10.88 -3.56
N VAL A 19 -7.17 10.03 -2.89
CA VAL A 19 -8.51 10.36 -2.37
C VAL A 19 -8.43 10.34 -0.85
N ALA A 20 -8.41 11.54 -0.28
CA ALA A 20 -8.16 11.77 1.14
C ALA A 20 -8.99 10.90 2.09
N SER A 21 -10.29 10.68 1.80
CA SER A 21 -11.15 9.85 2.66
C SER A 21 -10.77 8.37 2.66
N LEU A 22 -10.33 7.85 1.50
CA LEU A 22 -9.87 6.48 1.34
C LEU A 22 -8.44 6.31 1.84
N ALA A 23 -7.57 7.29 1.60
CA ALA A 23 -6.22 7.35 2.14
C ALA A 23 -6.21 7.34 3.67
N LEU A 24 -7.09 8.14 4.30
CA LEU A 24 -7.24 8.14 5.75
C LEU A 24 -7.70 6.77 6.29
N ARG A 25 -8.59 6.08 5.56
CA ARG A 25 -9.02 4.72 5.92
C ARG A 25 -7.88 3.72 5.78
N ALA A 26 -7.11 3.78 4.70
CA ALA A 26 -5.94 2.92 4.48
C ALA A 26 -4.89 3.13 5.58
N LYS A 27 -4.57 4.40 5.90
CA LYS A 27 -3.65 4.76 6.99
C LYS A 27 -4.09 4.18 8.33
N ARG A 28 -5.36 4.36 8.71
CA ARG A 28 -5.90 3.78 9.96
C ARG A 28 -5.87 2.25 9.96
N TRP A 29 -6.00 1.62 8.80
CA TRP A 29 -5.94 0.17 8.69
C TRP A 29 -4.50 -0.33 8.89
N PHE A 30 -3.51 0.31 8.28
CA PHE A 30 -2.10 -0.04 8.48
C PHE A 30 -1.62 0.23 9.90
N GLN A 31 -2.05 1.31 10.54
CA GLN A 31 -1.78 1.55 11.97
C GLN A 31 -2.27 0.39 12.85
N LYS A 32 -3.47 -0.14 12.59
CA LYS A 32 -3.97 -1.32 13.32
C LYS A 32 -3.12 -2.56 13.07
N ALA A 33 -2.56 -2.71 11.86
CA ALA A 33 -1.66 -3.82 11.54
C ALA A 33 -0.32 -3.67 12.28
N GLU A 34 0.25 -2.46 12.32
CA GLU A 34 1.47 -2.13 13.10
C GLU A 34 1.27 -2.37 14.60
N GLU A 35 0.10 -2.00 15.14
CA GLU A 35 -0.29 -2.26 16.53
C GLU A 35 -0.54 -3.75 16.83
N GLY A 36 -0.45 -4.64 15.84
CA GLY A 36 -0.61 -6.09 16.01
C GLY A 36 -2.08 -6.57 16.03
N SER A 37 -3.05 -5.71 15.71
CA SER A 37 -4.47 -6.10 15.65
C SER A 37 -4.78 -7.07 14.50
N CYS A 38 -3.98 -7.04 13.43
CA CYS A 38 -4.05 -7.98 12.32
C CYS A 38 -2.67 -8.17 11.67
N LYS A 39 -2.54 -9.21 10.84
CA LYS A 39 -1.36 -9.44 10.00
C LYS A 39 -1.72 -9.16 8.55
N ALA A 40 -1.06 -8.17 7.96
CA ALA A 40 -1.15 -7.88 6.53
C ALA A 40 -0.36 -8.94 5.72
N LEU A 41 -1.01 -9.52 4.72
CA LEU A 41 -0.39 -10.43 3.75
C LEU A 41 -0.42 -9.76 2.38
N VAL A 42 0.74 -9.56 1.78
CA VAL A 42 0.87 -8.98 0.44
C VAL A 42 1.36 -10.07 -0.51
N LEU A 43 0.62 -10.29 -1.59
CA LEU A 43 1.04 -11.24 -2.61
C LEU A 43 2.06 -10.58 -3.54
N HIS A 44 2.96 -11.37 -4.14
CA HIS A 44 3.92 -10.84 -5.11
C HIS A 44 3.23 -10.14 -6.29
N ILE A 45 2.09 -10.66 -6.75
CA ILE A 45 1.30 -10.02 -7.82
C ILE A 45 0.77 -8.65 -7.41
N THR A 46 0.37 -8.48 -6.15
CA THR A 46 -0.04 -7.17 -5.59
C THR A 46 1.13 -6.19 -5.63
N LEU A 47 2.35 -6.62 -5.25
CA LEU A 47 3.53 -5.74 -5.32
C LEU A 47 3.86 -5.32 -6.75
N VAL A 48 3.79 -6.25 -7.71
CA VAL A 48 4.02 -5.96 -9.13
C VAL A 48 3.02 -4.93 -9.64
N GLU A 49 1.74 -5.09 -9.28
CA GLU A 49 0.68 -4.16 -9.69
C GLU A 49 0.86 -2.76 -9.06
N VAL A 50 1.26 -2.68 -7.78
CA VAL A 50 1.57 -1.40 -7.12
C VAL A 50 2.69 -0.68 -7.86
N ILE A 51 3.81 -1.35 -8.14
CA ILE A 51 4.95 -0.75 -8.85
C ILE A 51 4.50 -0.27 -10.23
N PHE A 52 3.79 -1.11 -10.98
CA PHE A 52 3.30 -0.77 -12.31
C PHE A 52 2.41 0.48 -12.29
N LEU A 53 1.48 0.58 -11.34
CA LEU A 53 0.57 1.72 -11.23
C LEU A 53 1.29 2.99 -10.74
N LEU A 54 2.23 2.89 -9.80
CA LEU A 54 3.04 4.03 -9.39
C LEU A 54 3.85 4.60 -10.57
N GLU A 55 4.43 3.74 -11.39
CA GLU A 55 5.21 4.15 -12.57
C GLU A 55 4.34 4.74 -13.69
N HIS A 56 3.24 4.08 -14.05
CA HIS A 56 2.49 4.39 -15.27
C HIS A 56 1.30 5.32 -15.04
N TRP A 57 0.69 5.29 -13.86
CA TRP A 57 -0.48 6.11 -13.54
C TRP A 57 -0.15 7.31 -12.67
N TYR A 58 0.74 7.13 -11.69
CA TYR A 58 1.18 8.21 -10.80
C TYR A 58 2.49 8.87 -11.27
N GLU A 59 3.03 8.44 -12.42
CA GLU A 59 4.24 8.99 -13.07
C GLU A 59 5.46 9.07 -12.14
N GLN A 60 5.53 8.19 -11.14
CA GLN A 60 6.67 8.09 -10.24
C GLN A 60 7.80 7.30 -10.91
N ASP A 61 9.04 7.67 -10.65
CA ASP A 61 10.14 6.83 -11.10
C ASP A 61 10.22 5.53 -10.28
N LYS A 62 10.65 4.46 -10.94
CA LYS A 62 10.78 3.12 -10.35
C LYS A 62 11.53 3.10 -9.02
N ARG A 63 12.59 3.89 -8.90
CA ARG A 63 13.43 3.89 -7.71
C ARG A 63 12.66 4.45 -6.53
N THR A 64 11.99 5.59 -6.71
CA THR A 64 11.10 6.17 -5.69
C THR A 64 10.01 5.19 -5.27
N SER A 65 9.37 4.49 -6.21
CA SER A 65 8.33 3.51 -5.90
C SER A 65 8.86 2.33 -5.07
N VAL A 66 10.05 1.83 -5.38
CA VAL A 66 10.69 0.75 -4.61
C VAL A 66 11.11 1.23 -3.21
N GLU A 67 11.69 2.44 -3.11
CA GLU A 67 12.08 3.02 -1.82
C GLU A 67 10.87 3.18 -0.88
N GLN A 68 9.71 3.60 -1.40
CA GLN A 68 8.47 3.68 -0.63
C GLN A 68 7.99 2.31 -0.12
N LEU A 69 8.08 1.26 -0.95
CA LEU A 69 7.66 -0.09 -0.58
C LEU A 69 8.57 -0.77 0.45
N LEU A 70 9.83 -0.36 0.54
CA LEU A 70 10.77 -0.87 1.56
C LEU A 70 10.55 -0.22 2.94
N LEU A 71 9.92 0.95 2.97
CA LEU A 71 9.68 1.75 4.18
C LEU A 71 8.26 1.57 4.75
N PHE A 72 7.39 0.92 4.00
CA PHE A 72 6.02 0.57 4.36
C PHE A 72 5.98 -0.78 5.10
#